data_AF-A0A653BEV1-F1
#
_entry.id   AF-A0A653BEV1-F1
#
_cell.length_a   1.000
_cell.length_b   1.000
_cell.length_c   1.000
_cell.angle_alpha   90.00
_cell.angle_beta   90.00
_cell.angle_gamma   90.00
#
_symmetry.space_group_name_H-M   'P 1'
#
loop_
_entity.id
_entity.type
_entity.pdbx_description
1 polymer ?
#
loop_
_entity_poly.entity_id
_entity_poly.type
_entity_poly.pdbx_seq_one_letter_code
_entity_poly.pdbx_strand_id
1 'polypeptide(L)'
;MLQMGHAEPAAESFLSKADHEKRQMVMGSANPTGEAARYRFDKVVNYSDFETPQMHGSHYRRIPLKGPYNPLEMKLFGCLQSSGNKMVEVEGQSVNTVLLDSDPEDNHTRLLVASSVNQTTKGDRLRLRQTTLMPNIPGLPMLLMLIFCPTMEVKVTEDGTRVASILCGLGFNKYTKKALYPAHDLVLMLDTELTEEEITKVNGIRFYMNQGVNLMQEISNRMSSQEEMITTQQALKKSILDLIYTDRQVIPRTGVKHANIWGLTDENLIMLKPNMPDQMEDIWPLHWFVKLKRSDRFNMDVSRNLDDMDQMARNMIPMKQIECCLCMVPCFTVHEVRLHLSSDQHKQKKSEYMASLEYEEDE
;
A
#
# COMPACT_ATOMS: atom_id res chain seq x y z
N MET A 1 -2.75 12.29 -18.85
CA MET A 1 -2.55 11.54 -17.59
C MET A 1 -3.65 11.86 -16.59
N LEU A 2 -3.70 13.08 -16.03
CA LEU A 2 -4.77 13.53 -15.11
C LEU A 2 -6.19 13.42 -15.70
N GLN A 3 -6.41 13.97 -16.91
CA GLN A 3 -7.73 13.93 -17.58
C GLN A 3 -8.18 12.51 -18.01
N MET A 4 -7.28 11.53 -17.99
CA MET A 4 -7.57 10.13 -18.35
C MET A 4 -7.72 9.25 -17.11
N GLY A 5 -7.68 9.83 -15.89
CA GLY A 5 -7.76 9.08 -14.64
C GLY A 5 -6.53 8.23 -14.31
N HIS A 6 -5.41 8.45 -15.01
CA HIS A 6 -4.16 7.68 -14.81
C HIS A 6 -3.16 8.38 -13.87
N ALA A 7 -3.55 9.48 -13.24
CA ALA A 7 -2.71 10.23 -12.30
C ALA A 7 -3.61 11.02 -11.34
N GLU A 8 -3.14 11.26 -10.12
CA GLU A 8 -3.78 12.13 -9.15
C GLU A 8 -3.15 13.54 -9.16
N PRO A 9 -3.94 14.60 -8.92
CA PRO A 9 -3.42 15.96 -8.82
C PRO A 9 -2.65 16.14 -7.50
N ALA A 10 -1.32 16.07 -7.56
CA ALA A 10 -0.44 16.40 -6.43
C ALA A 10 -0.14 17.91 -6.41
N ALA A 11 -0.49 18.58 -5.30
CA ALA A 11 -0.09 19.97 -5.07
C ALA A 11 1.32 20.01 -4.47
N GLU A 12 2.22 20.81 -5.06
CA GLU A 12 3.57 20.99 -4.51
C GLU A 12 3.52 21.50 -3.06
N SER A 13 4.39 20.96 -2.21
CA SER A 13 4.53 21.44 -0.83
C SER A 13 4.98 22.91 -0.81
N PHE A 14 4.58 23.64 0.25
CA PHE A 14 4.87 25.07 0.39
C PHE A 14 6.35 25.41 0.23
N LEU A 15 7.24 24.57 0.78
CA LEU A 15 8.69 24.75 0.68
C LEU A 15 9.20 24.52 -0.74
N SER A 16 8.69 23.50 -1.44
CA SER A 16 9.04 23.23 -2.83
C SER A 16 8.58 24.36 -3.74
N LYS A 17 7.36 24.85 -3.53
CA LYS A 17 6.80 26.00 -4.26
C LYS A 17 7.62 27.27 -4.05
N ALA A 18 7.99 27.57 -2.80
CA ALA A 18 8.81 28.73 -2.49
C ALA A 18 10.23 28.64 -3.09
N ASP A 19 10.83 27.45 -3.13
CA ASP A 19 12.13 27.24 -3.78
C ASP A 19 12.05 27.33 -5.30
N HIS A 20 10.99 26.77 -5.89
CA HIS A 20 10.71 26.85 -7.32
C HIS A 20 10.51 28.31 -7.76
N GLU A 21 9.70 29.08 -7.01
CA GLU A 21 9.49 30.52 -7.25
C GLU A 21 10.81 31.30 -7.17
N LYS A 22 11.66 31.02 -6.16
CA LYS A 22 13.00 31.62 -6.07
C LYS A 22 13.87 31.31 -7.28
N ARG A 23 13.88 30.05 -7.74
CA ARG A 23 14.63 29.64 -8.93
C ARG A 23 14.12 30.35 -10.19
N GLN A 24 12.81 30.48 -10.36
CA GLN A 24 12.23 31.23 -11.47
C GLN A 24 12.64 32.72 -11.43
N MET A 25 12.60 33.36 -10.26
CA MET A 25 13.03 34.75 -10.11
C MET A 25 14.50 34.97 -10.48
N VAL A 26 15.38 34.06 -10.07
CA VAL A 26 16.80 34.10 -10.42
C VAL A 26 17.00 33.94 -11.93
N MET A 27 16.31 32.98 -12.56
CA MET A 27 16.41 32.71 -14.01
C MET A 27 15.83 33.84 -14.86
N GLY A 28 14.78 34.52 -14.39
CA GLY A 28 14.17 35.67 -15.07
C GLY A 28 14.90 37.00 -14.86
N SER A 29 15.93 37.04 -14.00
CA SER A 29 16.67 38.27 -13.73
C SER A 29 17.68 38.59 -14.84
N ALA A 30 17.95 39.88 -15.05
CA ALA A 30 18.95 40.33 -16.02
C ALA A 30 20.39 39.91 -15.66
N ASN A 31 20.63 39.53 -14.40
CA ASN A 31 21.90 38.99 -13.92
C ASN A 31 21.65 37.81 -12.95
N PRO A 32 21.40 36.60 -13.48
CA PRO A 32 21.07 35.42 -12.68
C PRO A 32 22.14 35.10 -11.63
N THR A 33 23.41 35.34 -11.95
CA THR A 33 24.54 35.09 -11.04
C THR A 33 24.53 36.01 -9.83
N GLY A 34 24.17 37.29 -10.03
CA GLY A 34 24.06 38.28 -8.96
C GLY A 34 22.85 38.05 -8.07
N GLU A 35 21.71 37.71 -8.67
CA GLU A 35 20.47 37.46 -7.94
C GLU A 35 20.55 36.16 -7.14
N ALA A 36 21.13 35.08 -7.71
CA ALA A 36 21.41 33.84 -6.99
C ALA A 36 22.31 34.08 -5.75
N ALA A 37 23.23 35.04 -5.82
CA ALA A 37 24.14 35.35 -4.73
C ALA A 37 23.44 36.01 -3.53
N ARG A 38 22.29 36.67 -3.72
CA ARG A 38 21.50 37.28 -2.64
C ARG A 38 20.77 36.26 -1.79
N TYR A 39 20.40 35.12 -2.37
CA TYR A 39 19.71 34.03 -1.69
C TYR A 39 20.65 32.99 -1.06
N ARG A 40 21.97 33.10 -1.29
CA ARG A 40 22.97 32.28 -0.60
C ARG A 40 23.32 32.90 0.75
N PHE A 41 22.67 32.44 1.82
CA PHE A 41 23.03 32.79 3.20
C PHE A 41 24.37 32.18 3.67
N ASP A 42 24.94 31.23 2.92
CA ASP A 42 26.18 30.53 3.26
C ASP A 42 27.38 30.97 2.39
N LYS A 43 27.71 32.27 2.38
CA LYS A 43 29.06 32.65 1.94
C LYS A 43 30.00 32.61 3.14
N VAL A 44 30.85 31.58 3.16
CA VAL A 44 32.14 31.66 3.85
C VAL A 44 32.82 32.93 3.36
N VAL A 45 32.97 33.88 4.28
CA VAL A 45 33.67 35.14 4.08
C VAL A 45 35.13 34.79 3.78
N ASN A 46 35.60 35.26 2.63
CA ASN A 46 36.99 35.33 2.16
C ASN A 46 38.01 34.36 2.81
N TYR A 47 38.53 33.40 2.05
CA TYR A 47 39.56 32.45 2.50
C TYR A 47 40.87 33.12 2.98
N SER A 48 41.05 34.42 2.73
CA SER A 48 42.18 35.21 3.22
C SER A 48 42.26 35.35 4.74
N ASP A 49 41.14 35.14 5.45
CA ASP A 49 41.09 35.24 6.92
C ASP A 49 41.44 33.91 7.62
N PHE A 50 41.62 32.84 6.85
CA PHE A 50 42.05 31.54 7.36
C PHE A 50 43.57 31.44 7.24
N GLU A 51 44.27 31.58 8.37
CA GLU A 51 45.68 31.19 8.44
C GLU A 51 45.81 29.70 8.08
N THR A 52 46.68 29.39 7.11
CA THR A 52 47.03 28.01 6.80
C THR A 52 47.66 27.39 8.05
N PRO A 53 47.11 26.28 8.59
CA PRO A 53 47.63 25.71 9.83
C PRO A 53 49.10 25.36 9.64
N GLN A 54 49.98 26.01 10.41
CA GLN A 54 51.40 25.72 10.42
C GLN A 54 51.59 24.25 10.83
N MET A 55 52.24 23.47 9.98
CA MET A 55 52.48 22.05 10.20
C MET A 55 53.46 21.85 11.37
N HIS A 56 52.95 21.88 12.59
CA HIS A 56 53.66 21.50 13.79
C HIS A 56 53.21 20.10 14.21
N GLY A 57 54.07 19.12 13.92
CA GLY A 57 53.90 17.75 14.39
C GLY A 57 53.08 16.86 13.45
N SER A 58 53.56 15.63 13.29
CA SER A 58 53.05 14.56 12.43
C SER A 58 51.70 13.96 12.88
N HIS A 59 50.71 14.79 13.17
CA HIS A 59 49.36 14.33 13.47
C HIS A 59 48.48 14.36 12.22
N TYR A 60 48.60 13.32 11.39
CA TYR A 60 47.67 13.08 10.30
C TYR A 60 46.34 12.60 10.89
N ARG A 61 45.28 13.41 10.79
CA ARG A 61 43.91 12.97 11.08
C ARG A 61 43.22 12.65 9.76
N ARG A 62 43.00 11.36 9.48
CA ARG A 62 42.11 10.97 8.38
C ARG A 62 40.69 11.41 8.72
N ILE A 63 40.20 12.40 7.99
CA ILE A 63 38.78 12.77 8.00
C ILE A 63 38.13 12.08 6.80
N PRO A 64 37.24 11.10 7.01
CA PRO A 64 36.48 10.53 5.91
C PRO A 64 35.54 11.62 5.38
N LEU A 65 35.85 12.15 4.21
CA LEU A 65 34.92 13.00 3.47
C LEU A 65 33.72 12.13 3.12
N LYS A 66 32.58 12.48 3.69
CA LYS A 66 31.31 11.90 3.28
C LYS A 66 30.84 12.66 2.05
N GLY A 67 30.59 11.92 0.97
CA GLY A 67 30.15 12.48 -0.30
C GLY A 67 28.81 13.21 -0.20
N PRO A 68 28.38 13.90 -1.27
CA PRO A 68 27.11 14.62 -1.28
C PRO A 68 25.95 13.62 -1.09
N TYR A 69 25.26 13.72 0.04
CA TYR A 69 24.04 12.96 0.30
C TYR A 69 22.87 13.70 -0.32
N ASN A 70 22.12 13.05 -1.19
CA ASN A 70 20.84 13.58 -1.65
C ASN A 70 19.78 13.21 -0.60
N PRO A 71 19.04 14.16 -0.01
CA PRO A 71 17.95 13.83 0.92
C PRO A 71 16.86 12.94 0.28
N LEU A 72 16.75 12.92 -1.05
CA LEU A 72 15.84 12.08 -1.80
C LEU A 72 16.38 10.66 -2.07
N GLU A 73 17.57 10.31 -1.57
CA GLU A 73 18.11 8.97 -1.75
C GLU A 73 17.29 7.94 -0.97
N MET A 74 16.70 6.99 -1.68
CA MET A 74 15.87 5.94 -1.13
C MET A 74 16.71 4.94 -0.33
N LYS A 75 16.18 4.52 0.82
CA LYS A 75 16.75 3.42 1.60
C LYS A 75 15.95 2.14 1.34
N LEU A 76 16.68 1.05 1.15
CA LEU A 76 16.10 -0.26 0.92
C LEU A 76 16.07 -1.07 2.20
N PHE A 77 14.97 -1.78 2.41
CA PHE A 77 14.78 -2.67 3.54
C PHE A 77 14.38 -4.05 3.02
N GLY A 78 14.90 -5.10 3.67
CA GLY A 78 14.50 -6.46 3.38
C GLY A 78 13.10 -6.74 3.92
N CYS A 79 12.28 -7.44 3.14
CA CYS A 79 10.91 -7.78 3.52
C CYS A 79 10.78 -9.12 4.28
N LEU A 80 11.79 -9.99 4.18
CA LEU A 80 11.80 -11.30 4.82
C LEU A 80 12.26 -11.23 6.28
N GLN A 81 11.78 -12.14 7.12
CA GLN A 81 12.21 -12.21 8.51
C GLN A 81 13.74 -12.45 8.65
N SER A 82 14.35 -13.18 7.72
CA SER A 82 15.81 -13.39 7.66
C SER A 82 16.63 -12.15 7.25
N SER A 83 15.98 -11.11 6.70
CA SER A 83 16.63 -9.87 6.26
C SER A 83 16.34 -8.67 7.14
N GLY A 84 15.37 -8.74 8.07
CA GLY A 84 14.92 -7.61 8.88
C GLY A 84 16.01 -6.86 9.67
N ASN A 85 17.06 -7.55 10.12
CA ASN A 85 18.19 -6.94 10.86
C ASN A 85 19.45 -6.70 9.99
N LYS A 86 19.35 -6.91 8.67
CA LYS A 86 20.49 -6.80 7.76
C LYS A 86 20.40 -5.52 6.94
N MET A 87 21.54 -4.89 6.72
CA MET A 87 21.63 -3.74 5.83
C MET A 87 21.55 -4.22 4.38
N VAL A 88 20.69 -3.60 3.59
CA VAL A 88 20.51 -3.93 2.17
C VAL A 88 21.29 -2.92 1.33
N GLU A 89 22.20 -3.40 0.50
CA GLU A 89 23.02 -2.61 -0.41
C GLU A 89 22.82 -3.12 -1.84
N VAL A 90 22.58 -2.22 -2.79
CA VAL A 90 22.64 -2.57 -4.21
C VAL A 90 24.10 -2.60 -4.65
N GLU A 91 24.48 -3.61 -5.41
CA GLU A 91 25.84 -3.69 -5.96
C GLU A 91 26.15 -2.48 -6.84
N GLY A 92 27.34 -1.88 -6.68
CA GLY A 92 27.73 -0.63 -7.36
C GLY A 92 27.80 -0.68 -8.89
N GLN A 93 27.71 -1.87 -9.49
CA GLN A 93 27.60 -2.05 -10.94
C GLN A 93 26.14 -2.02 -11.43
N SER A 94 25.17 -2.00 -10.53
CA SER A 94 23.76 -1.88 -10.87
C SER A 94 23.43 -0.45 -11.30
N VAL A 95 22.55 -0.33 -12.28
CA VAL A 95 21.95 0.97 -12.66
C VAL A 95 21.11 1.57 -11.52
N ASN A 96 20.67 0.74 -10.56
CA ASN A 96 19.89 1.14 -9.39
C ASN A 96 20.76 1.27 -8.12
N THR A 97 22.06 1.53 -8.26
CA THR A 97 22.97 1.71 -7.12
C THR A 97 22.56 2.89 -6.23
N VAL A 98 22.14 3.98 -6.87
CA VAL A 98 21.60 5.17 -6.20
C VAL A 98 20.18 5.33 -6.71
N LEU A 99 19.21 5.10 -5.83
CA LEU A 99 17.79 5.31 -6.11
C LEU A 99 17.39 6.66 -5.54
N LEU A 100 16.83 7.51 -6.38
CA LEU A 100 16.27 8.80 -5.96
C LEU A 100 14.75 8.69 -5.98
N ASP A 101 14.12 9.20 -4.93
CA ASP A 101 12.67 9.31 -4.87
C ASP A 101 12.23 10.52 -5.68
N SER A 102 11.58 10.26 -6.81
CA SER A 102 11.00 11.29 -7.67
C SER A 102 9.74 11.91 -7.05
N ASP A 103 9.04 11.18 -6.18
CA ASP A 103 7.74 11.55 -5.66
C ASP A 103 7.71 11.35 -4.13
N PRO A 104 8.46 12.16 -3.36
CA PRO A 104 8.59 11.98 -1.91
C PRO A 104 7.29 12.23 -1.12
N GLU A 105 6.29 12.86 -1.75
CA GLU A 105 4.95 13.06 -1.18
C GLU A 105 4.10 11.77 -1.27
N ASP A 106 4.50 10.82 -2.13
CA ASP A 106 3.85 9.53 -2.27
C ASP A 106 4.35 8.56 -1.20
N ASN A 107 3.45 8.20 -0.29
CA ASN A 107 3.75 7.29 0.82
C ASN A 107 3.62 5.80 0.47
N HIS A 108 3.30 5.45 -0.78
CA HIS A 108 3.14 4.07 -1.22
C HIS A 108 4.43 3.26 -1.14
N THR A 109 4.27 1.97 -0.83
CA THR A 109 5.38 1.02 -0.78
C THR A 109 5.90 0.78 -2.20
N ARG A 110 7.14 1.16 -2.45
CA ARG A 110 7.86 0.81 -3.68
C ARG A 110 8.55 -0.54 -3.50
N LEU A 111 8.52 -1.38 -4.54
CA LEU A 111 9.16 -2.70 -4.52
C LEU A 111 10.38 -2.73 -5.45
N LEU A 112 11.51 -3.23 -4.93
CA LEU A 112 12.70 -3.56 -5.70
C LEU A 112 12.88 -5.07 -5.70
N VAL A 113 12.94 -5.68 -6.88
CA VAL A 113 13.19 -7.11 -7.04
C VAL A 113 14.63 -7.33 -7.48
N ALA A 114 15.30 -8.32 -6.91
CA ALA A 114 16.66 -8.70 -7.28
C ALA A 114 16.69 -10.15 -7.74
N SER A 115 17.42 -10.43 -8.82
CA SER A 115 17.65 -11.82 -9.29
C SER A 115 18.55 -12.60 -8.33
N SER A 116 19.55 -11.93 -7.75
CA SER A 116 20.51 -12.55 -6.84
C SER A 116 20.72 -11.69 -5.60
N VAL A 117 20.63 -12.35 -4.43
CA VAL A 117 20.86 -11.76 -3.11
C VAL A 117 22.01 -12.51 -2.46
N ASN A 118 23.14 -11.83 -2.26
CA ASN A 118 24.31 -12.42 -1.62
C ASN A 118 24.49 -11.85 -0.22
N GLN A 119 24.84 -12.69 0.74
CA GLN A 119 25.16 -12.25 2.09
C GLN A 119 26.67 -12.00 2.22
N THR A 120 27.07 -10.95 2.94
CA THR A 120 28.49 -10.72 3.25
C THR A 120 29.02 -11.80 4.18
N THR A 121 30.34 -11.99 4.21
CA THR A 121 31.01 -12.97 5.09
C THR A 121 30.70 -12.76 6.57
N LYS A 122 30.43 -11.51 6.99
CA LYS A 122 30.03 -11.16 8.37
C LYS A 122 28.55 -11.43 8.66
N GLY A 123 27.73 -11.64 7.64
CA GLY A 123 26.32 -11.94 7.78
C GLY A 123 25.39 -10.75 8.03
N ASP A 124 25.94 -9.54 8.15
CA ASP A 124 25.27 -8.30 8.54
C ASP A 124 24.68 -7.51 7.35
N ARG A 125 25.11 -7.82 6.12
CA ARG A 125 24.68 -7.11 4.92
C ARG A 125 24.23 -8.06 3.82
N LEU A 126 23.25 -7.59 3.05
CA LEU A 126 22.74 -8.23 1.84
C LEU A 126 23.12 -7.37 0.63
N ARG A 127 23.77 -7.98 -0.35
CA ARG A 127 24.14 -7.34 -1.62
C ARG A 127 23.20 -7.82 -2.72
N LEU A 128 22.45 -6.88 -3.29
CA LEU A 128 21.50 -7.14 -4.37
C LEU A 128 22.18 -6.97 -5.73
N ARG A 129 21.92 -7.91 -6.65
CA ARG A 129 22.40 -7.87 -8.04
C ARG A 129 21.22 -8.00 -9.02
N GLN A 130 21.39 -7.42 -10.21
CA GLN A 130 20.39 -7.45 -11.30
C GLN A 130 19.01 -7.05 -10.76
N THR A 131 18.94 -5.81 -10.29
CA THR A 131 17.79 -5.26 -9.59
C THR A 131 16.86 -4.51 -10.53
N THR A 132 15.55 -4.75 -10.42
CA THR A 132 14.51 -4.03 -11.15
C THR A 132 13.61 -3.30 -10.16
N LEU A 133 13.51 -1.98 -10.32
CA LEU A 133 12.53 -1.17 -9.58
C LEU A 133 11.16 -1.37 -10.23
N MET A 134 10.21 -1.85 -9.44
CA MET A 134 8.84 -2.05 -9.89
C MET A 134 8.14 -0.70 -10.04
N PRO A 135 7.17 -0.58 -10.98
CA PRO A 135 6.40 0.65 -11.12
C PRO A 135 5.66 0.97 -9.82
N ASN A 136 5.51 2.25 -9.54
CA ASN A 136 4.84 2.73 -8.35
C ASN A 136 3.32 2.71 -8.55
N ILE A 137 2.74 1.50 -8.50
CA ILE A 137 1.30 1.29 -8.57
C ILE A 137 0.79 1.01 -7.15
N PRO A 138 -0.23 1.73 -6.65
CA PRO A 138 -0.80 1.51 -5.32
C PRO A 138 -1.20 0.05 -5.12
N GLY A 139 -0.74 -0.56 -4.02
CA GLY A 139 -1.04 -1.95 -3.67
C GLY A 139 -0.31 -3.01 -4.51
N LEU A 140 0.52 -2.65 -5.50
CA LEU A 140 1.25 -3.62 -6.31
C LEU A 140 2.11 -4.62 -5.51
N PRO A 141 2.86 -4.21 -4.46
CA PRO A 141 3.60 -5.16 -3.64
C PRO A 141 2.69 -6.20 -3.00
N MET A 142 1.51 -5.79 -2.52
CA MET A 142 0.49 -6.68 -1.99
C MET A 142 -0.03 -7.65 -3.06
N LEU A 143 -0.38 -7.15 -4.25
CA LEU A 143 -0.88 -8.03 -5.32
C LEU A 143 0.13 -9.09 -5.74
N LEU A 144 1.39 -8.70 -5.95
CA LEU A 144 2.45 -9.63 -6.31
C LEU A 144 2.63 -10.70 -5.23
N MET A 145 2.61 -10.29 -3.96
CA MET A 145 2.68 -11.22 -2.84
C MET A 145 1.52 -12.20 -2.85
N LEU A 146 0.29 -11.70 -3.00
CA LEU A 146 -0.92 -12.52 -2.99
C LEU A 146 -1.01 -13.48 -4.19
N ILE A 147 -0.58 -13.06 -5.37
CA ILE A 147 -0.58 -13.93 -6.56
C ILE A 147 0.40 -15.09 -6.38
N PHE A 148 1.60 -14.83 -5.87
CA PHE A 148 2.70 -15.80 -5.89
C PHE A 148 2.99 -16.49 -4.55
N CYS A 149 2.42 -16.04 -3.42
CA CYS A 149 2.71 -16.67 -2.13
C CYS A 149 2.08 -18.08 -2.05
N PRO A 150 2.76 -19.05 -1.40
CA PRO A 150 2.18 -20.38 -1.19
C PRO A 150 0.97 -20.32 -0.24
N THR A 151 1.11 -19.58 0.85
CA THR A 151 0.06 -19.41 1.86
C THR A 151 0.11 -17.99 2.40
N MET A 152 -1.05 -17.48 2.80
CA MET A 152 -1.19 -16.20 3.48
C MET A 152 -2.04 -16.33 4.75
N GLU A 153 -1.83 -15.42 5.68
CA GLU A 153 -2.69 -15.17 6.83
C GLU A 153 -2.88 -13.66 6.99
N VAL A 154 -4.13 -13.22 6.97
CA VAL A 154 -4.48 -11.80 7.10
C VAL A 154 -4.58 -11.42 8.57
N LYS A 155 -4.11 -10.21 8.89
CA LYS A 155 -4.22 -9.60 10.22
C LYS A 155 -5.08 -8.37 10.11
N VAL A 156 -6.20 -8.38 10.81
CA VAL A 156 -7.16 -7.28 10.82
C VAL A 156 -6.79 -6.24 11.87
N THR A 157 -7.31 -5.02 11.70
CA THR A 157 -7.29 -3.97 12.71
C THR A 157 -8.07 -4.39 13.97
N GLU A 158 -7.85 -3.71 15.11
CA GLU A 158 -8.52 -4.06 16.38
C GLU A 158 -10.05 -3.95 16.31
N ASP A 159 -10.58 -3.04 15.47
CA ASP A 159 -12.00 -2.90 15.18
C ASP A 159 -12.52 -3.96 14.20
N GLY A 160 -11.64 -4.76 13.57
CA GLY A 160 -11.99 -5.82 12.62
C GLY A 160 -12.54 -5.33 11.28
N THR A 161 -12.44 -4.03 10.99
CA THR A 161 -13.09 -3.41 9.82
C THR A 161 -12.26 -3.51 8.55
N ARG A 162 -10.93 -3.63 8.67
CA ARG A 162 -9.99 -3.66 7.54
C ARG A 162 -8.82 -4.60 7.81
N VAL A 163 -8.16 -5.03 6.73
CA VAL A 163 -6.89 -5.76 6.82
C VAL A 163 -5.76 -4.75 7.03
N ALA A 164 -4.97 -4.93 8.08
CA ALA A 164 -3.84 -4.07 8.40
C ALA A 164 -2.51 -4.62 7.87
N SER A 165 -2.34 -5.95 7.91
CA SER A 165 -1.15 -6.60 7.39
C SER A 165 -1.43 -8.01 6.90
N ILE A 166 -0.54 -8.53 6.07
CA ILE A 166 -0.59 -9.89 5.54
C ILE A 166 0.73 -10.59 5.89
N LEU A 167 0.62 -11.78 6.46
CA LEU A 167 1.74 -12.69 6.67
C LEU A 167 1.74 -13.71 5.54
N CYS A 168 2.80 -13.72 4.74
CA CYS A 168 2.98 -14.63 3.61
C CYS A 168 4.15 -15.58 3.88
N GLY A 169 4.03 -16.83 3.43
CA GLY A 169 5.10 -17.82 3.57
C GLY A 169 4.64 -19.23 3.23
N LEU A 170 5.32 -20.24 3.78
CA LEU A 170 4.91 -21.64 3.67
C LEU A 170 3.82 -22.03 4.68
N GLY A 171 3.40 -21.10 5.55
CA GLY A 171 2.42 -21.34 6.59
C GLY A 171 3.02 -22.02 7.81
N PHE A 172 2.18 -22.74 8.56
CA PHE A 172 2.52 -23.30 9.85
C PHE A 172 1.99 -24.73 10.03
N ASN A 173 2.62 -25.47 10.94
CA ASN A 173 2.13 -26.78 11.33
C ASN A 173 0.90 -26.63 12.25
N LYS A 174 -0.24 -27.16 11.83
CA LYS A 174 -1.54 -27.01 12.53
C LYS A 174 -1.54 -27.59 13.96
N TYR A 175 -0.71 -28.61 14.23
CA TYR A 175 -0.61 -29.28 15.54
C TYR A 175 0.38 -28.57 16.46
N THR A 176 1.58 -28.26 15.98
CA THR A 176 2.63 -27.65 16.81
C THR A 176 2.53 -26.13 16.88
N LYS A 177 1.71 -25.51 16.01
CA LYS A 177 1.54 -24.06 15.85
C LYS A 177 2.84 -23.32 15.52
N LYS A 178 3.83 -24.01 14.96
CA LYS A 178 5.12 -23.43 14.54
C LYS A 178 5.13 -23.17 13.04
N ALA A 179 5.71 -22.04 12.65
CA ALA A 179 6.01 -21.71 11.25
C ALA A 179 6.81 -22.83 10.59
N LEU A 180 6.48 -23.18 9.35
CA LEU A 180 7.17 -24.22 8.60
C LEU A 180 8.54 -23.74 8.10
N TYR A 181 8.64 -22.46 7.70
CA TYR A 181 9.91 -21.88 7.28
C TYR A 181 10.06 -20.40 7.66
N PRO A 182 10.23 -20.11 8.97
CA PRO A 182 10.15 -18.74 9.52
C PRO A 182 11.14 -17.76 8.88
N ALA A 183 12.32 -18.24 8.44
CA ALA A 183 13.30 -17.37 7.79
C ALA A 183 12.81 -16.68 6.50
N HIS A 184 11.81 -17.27 5.84
CA HIS A 184 11.23 -16.79 4.57
C HIS A 184 9.81 -16.29 4.72
N ASP A 185 9.33 -16.18 5.95
CA ASP A 185 8.07 -15.51 6.21
C ASP A 185 8.24 -14.00 5.99
N LEU A 186 7.20 -13.40 5.43
CA LEU A 186 7.15 -12.00 5.04
C LEU A 186 5.90 -11.36 5.63
N VAL A 187 6.08 -10.26 6.35
CA VAL A 187 4.97 -9.44 6.84
C VAL A 187 4.89 -8.18 6.00
N LEU A 188 3.76 -7.99 5.32
CA LEU A 188 3.48 -6.79 4.55
C LEU A 188 2.44 -5.96 5.29
N MET A 189 2.83 -4.76 5.72
CA MET A 189 1.89 -3.76 6.22
C MET A 189 1.19 -3.11 5.03
N LEU A 190 -0.12 -3.10 5.02
CA LEU A 190 -0.89 -2.59 3.90
C LEU A 190 -1.01 -1.06 3.95
N ASP A 191 -0.80 -0.43 2.80
CA ASP A 191 -1.03 0.99 2.54
C ASP A 191 -2.16 1.24 1.54
N THR A 192 -2.77 0.17 1.04
CA THR A 192 -4.03 0.18 0.29
C THR A 192 -5.00 -0.82 0.90
N GLU A 193 -6.29 -0.54 0.76
CA GLU A 193 -7.34 -1.46 1.19
C GLU A 193 -7.26 -2.79 0.45
N LEU A 194 -7.53 -3.89 1.18
CA LEU A 194 -7.69 -5.23 0.63
C LEU A 194 -9.11 -5.70 0.90
N THR A 195 -9.84 -5.95 -0.17
CA THR A 195 -11.25 -6.36 -0.13
C THR A 195 -11.45 -7.84 -0.47
N GLU A 196 -12.63 -8.37 -0.14
CA GLU A 196 -13.04 -9.72 -0.55
C GLU A 196 -13.11 -9.88 -2.07
N GLU A 197 -13.55 -8.84 -2.79
CA GLU A 197 -13.61 -8.83 -4.25
C GLU A 197 -12.21 -8.97 -4.86
N GLU A 198 -11.21 -8.28 -4.30
CA GLU A 198 -9.83 -8.41 -4.75
C GLU A 198 -9.25 -9.79 -4.51
N ILE A 199 -9.52 -10.41 -3.36
CA ILE A 199 -9.10 -11.80 -3.12
C ILE A 199 -9.77 -12.77 -4.09
N THR A 200 -11.04 -12.52 -4.43
CA THR A 200 -11.73 -13.31 -5.46
C THR A 200 -11.04 -13.19 -6.81
N LYS A 201 -10.64 -11.98 -7.22
CA LYS A 201 -9.87 -11.75 -8.45
C LYS A 201 -8.48 -12.42 -8.40
N VAL A 202 -7.77 -12.33 -7.27
CA VAL A 202 -6.48 -13.01 -7.07
C VAL A 202 -6.65 -14.53 -7.17
N ASN A 203 -7.68 -15.09 -6.56
CA ASN A 203 -7.96 -16.52 -6.63
C ASN A 203 -8.30 -16.95 -8.07
N GLY A 204 -8.98 -16.10 -8.84
CA GLY A 204 -9.21 -16.34 -10.27
C GLY A 204 -7.89 -16.43 -11.06
N ILE A 205 -6.94 -15.53 -10.79
CA ILE A 205 -5.60 -15.57 -11.37
C ILE A 205 -4.88 -16.88 -11.00
N ARG A 206 -4.86 -17.23 -9.71
CA ARG A 206 -4.21 -18.47 -9.22
C ARG A 206 -4.83 -19.72 -9.83
N PHE A 207 -6.16 -19.74 -9.96
CA PHE A 207 -6.88 -20.80 -10.64
C PHE A 207 -6.45 -20.96 -12.10
N TYR A 208 -6.39 -19.86 -12.87
CA TYR A 208 -5.91 -19.92 -14.26
C TYR A 208 -4.42 -20.29 -14.36
N MET A 209 -3.60 -19.93 -13.38
CA MET A 209 -2.20 -20.36 -13.32
C MET A 209 -2.08 -21.87 -13.11
N ASN A 210 -2.82 -22.45 -12.15
CA ASN A 210 -2.86 -23.90 -11.93
C ASN A 210 -3.38 -24.62 -13.18
N GLN A 211 -4.48 -24.15 -13.77
CA GLN A 211 -5.01 -24.71 -15.02
C GLN A 211 -3.98 -24.65 -16.16
N GLY A 212 -3.26 -23.54 -16.30
CA GLY A 212 -2.22 -23.41 -17.32
C GLY A 212 -1.08 -24.44 -17.15
N VAL A 213 -0.67 -24.73 -15.92
CA VAL A 213 0.36 -25.75 -15.66
C VAL A 213 -0.19 -27.16 -15.95
N ASN A 214 -1.42 -27.45 -15.52
CA ASN A 214 -2.06 -28.75 -15.76
C ASN A 214 -2.24 -29.01 -17.27
N LEU A 215 -2.76 -28.01 -18.01
CA LEU A 215 -2.89 -28.09 -19.47
C LEU A 215 -1.54 -28.31 -20.17
N MET A 216 -0.45 -27.74 -19.65
CA MET A 216 0.89 -27.96 -20.23
C MET A 216 1.28 -29.45 -20.16
N GLN A 217 1.00 -30.10 -19.03
CA GLN A 217 1.23 -31.53 -18.85
C GLN A 217 0.30 -32.37 -19.72
N GLU A 218 -0.98 -32.02 -19.79
CA GLU A 218 -1.98 -32.72 -20.61
C GLU A 218 -1.68 -32.63 -22.11
N ILE A 219 -1.26 -31.46 -22.61
CA ILE A 219 -0.84 -31.27 -24.01
C ILE A 219 0.39 -32.13 -24.32
N SER A 220 1.36 -32.19 -23.40
CA SER A 220 2.53 -33.08 -23.55
C SER A 220 2.11 -34.55 -23.67
N ASN A 221 1.08 -34.94 -22.91
CA ASN A 221 0.47 -36.27 -22.94
C ASN A 221 -0.57 -36.47 -24.06
N ARG A 222 -0.79 -35.47 -24.92
CA ARG A 222 -1.79 -35.47 -26.01
C ARG A 222 -3.24 -35.65 -25.54
N MET A 223 -3.55 -35.21 -24.33
CA MET A 223 -4.88 -35.30 -23.72
C MET A 223 -5.73 -34.03 -23.94
N SER A 224 -5.08 -32.88 -24.18
CA SER A 224 -5.74 -31.58 -24.31
C SER A 224 -5.20 -30.79 -25.50
N SER A 225 -5.95 -29.77 -25.94
CA SER A 225 -5.63 -28.97 -27.14
C SER A 225 -4.78 -27.74 -26.84
N GLN A 226 -4.06 -27.23 -27.85
CA GLN A 226 -3.38 -25.94 -27.74
C GLN A 226 -4.35 -24.74 -27.69
N GLU A 227 -5.57 -24.91 -28.18
CA GLU A 227 -6.60 -23.86 -28.18
C GLU A 227 -7.04 -23.52 -26.75
N GLU A 228 -7.25 -24.55 -25.91
CA GLU A 228 -7.57 -24.37 -24.48
C GLU A 228 -6.47 -23.63 -23.72
N MET A 229 -5.19 -23.90 -24.04
CA MET A 229 -4.06 -23.15 -23.48
C MET A 229 -4.13 -21.67 -23.86
N ILE A 230 -4.42 -21.36 -25.12
CA ILE A 230 -4.54 -19.97 -25.58
C ILE A 230 -5.69 -19.25 -24.85
N THR A 231 -6.85 -19.90 -24.73
CA THR A 231 -8.00 -19.33 -24.00
C THR A 231 -7.66 -19.08 -22.53
N THR A 232 -6.98 -20.02 -21.88
CA THR A 232 -6.53 -19.89 -20.48
C THR A 232 -5.55 -18.73 -20.32
N GLN A 233 -4.57 -18.60 -21.22
CA GLN A 233 -3.62 -17.49 -21.21
C GLN A 233 -4.29 -16.14 -21.44
N GLN A 234 -5.29 -16.06 -22.32
CA GLN A 234 -6.06 -14.84 -22.56
C GLN A 234 -6.88 -14.44 -21.34
N ALA A 235 -7.55 -15.40 -20.70
CA ALA A 235 -8.30 -15.18 -19.47
C ALA A 235 -7.37 -14.71 -18.33
N LEU A 236 -6.24 -15.39 -18.13
CA LEU A 236 -5.22 -15.01 -17.15
C LEU A 236 -4.71 -13.57 -17.39
N LYS A 237 -4.34 -13.26 -18.64
CA LYS A 237 -3.89 -11.91 -19.01
C LYS A 237 -4.94 -10.85 -18.68
N LYS A 238 -6.21 -11.11 -19.04
CA LYS A 238 -7.31 -10.20 -18.75
C LYS A 238 -7.47 -10.00 -17.23
N SER A 239 -7.53 -11.08 -16.44
CA SER A 239 -7.67 -11.01 -14.99
C SER A 239 -6.52 -10.26 -14.31
N ILE A 240 -5.28 -10.43 -14.78
CA ILE A 240 -4.12 -9.68 -14.29
C ILE A 240 -4.26 -8.19 -14.57
N LEU A 241 -4.62 -7.81 -15.81
CA LEU A 241 -4.78 -6.40 -16.18
C LEU A 241 -5.94 -5.76 -15.42
N ASP A 242 -7.08 -6.43 -15.32
CA ASP A 242 -8.25 -5.95 -14.58
C ASP A 242 -7.89 -5.73 -13.10
N LEU A 243 -7.10 -6.62 -12.49
CA LEU A 243 -6.66 -6.49 -11.10
C LEU A 243 -5.62 -5.37 -10.92
N ILE A 244 -4.61 -5.26 -11.80
CA ILE A 244 -3.56 -4.24 -11.70
C ILE A 244 -4.13 -2.83 -11.86
N TYR A 245 -5.08 -2.65 -12.78
CA TYR A 245 -5.70 -1.34 -13.04
C TYR A 245 -6.92 -1.03 -12.16
N THR A 246 -7.23 -1.90 -11.19
CA THR A 246 -8.25 -1.58 -10.17
C THR A 246 -7.79 -0.39 -9.35
N ASP A 247 -8.64 0.63 -9.24
CA ASP A 247 -8.41 1.78 -8.37
C ASP A 247 -8.55 1.35 -6.90
N ARG A 248 -7.56 1.70 -6.07
CA ARG A 248 -7.45 1.21 -4.70
C ARG A 248 -7.44 2.38 -3.73
N GLN A 249 -8.29 2.27 -2.72
CA GLN A 249 -8.32 3.23 -1.63
C GLN A 249 -7.03 3.15 -0.81
N VAL A 250 -6.37 4.30 -0.67
CA VAL A 250 -5.17 4.44 0.15
C VAL A 250 -5.55 4.42 1.63
N ILE A 251 -4.85 3.63 2.43
CA ILE A 251 -5.09 3.53 3.87
C ILE A 251 -3.81 3.81 4.67
N PRO A 252 -3.92 4.37 5.88
CA PRO A 252 -2.77 4.52 6.76
C PRO A 252 -2.29 3.15 7.26
N ARG A 253 -0.98 2.92 7.20
CA ARG A 253 -0.35 1.72 7.75
C ARG A 253 -0.61 1.66 9.26
N THR A 254 -1.23 0.58 9.72
CA THR A 254 -1.60 0.38 11.12
C THR A 254 -0.88 -0.82 11.70
N GLY A 255 -0.04 -0.64 12.71
CA GLY A 255 0.67 -1.74 13.36
C GLY A 255 -0.28 -2.69 14.09
N VAL A 256 -0.12 -3.99 13.89
CA VAL A 256 -0.90 -5.03 14.60
C VAL A 256 0.01 -5.91 15.43
N LYS A 257 -0.47 -6.29 16.61
CA LYS A 257 0.24 -7.22 17.50
C LYS A 257 0.38 -8.57 16.81
N HIS A 258 1.56 -9.18 16.96
CA HIS A 258 1.83 -10.53 16.44
C HIS A 258 1.63 -10.67 14.92
N ALA A 259 1.86 -9.60 14.16
CA ALA A 259 1.73 -9.62 12.70
C ALA A 259 2.61 -10.69 12.02
N ASN A 260 3.71 -11.08 12.67
CA ASN A 260 4.67 -12.10 12.20
C ASN A 260 4.45 -13.51 12.80
N ILE A 261 3.32 -13.77 13.44
CA ILE A 261 3.03 -15.07 14.06
C ILE A 261 1.81 -15.70 13.40
N TRP A 262 2.00 -16.88 12.84
CA TRP A 262 0.93 -17.70 12.25
C TRP A 262 -0.04 -18.26 13.28
N GLY A 263 -1.29 -18.45 12.88
CA GLY A 263 -2.33 -19.09 13.66
C GLY A 263 -2.77 -18.31 14.89
N LEU A 264 -2.37 -17.05 15.00
CA LEU A 264 -2.73 -16.13 16.08
C LEU A 264 -3.55 -14.97 15.48
N THR A 265 -4.72 -15.33 14.98
CA THR A 265 -5.79 -14.42 14.55
C THR A 265 -6.91 -14.45 15.58
N ASP A 266 -7.71 -13.39 15.65
CA ASP A 266 -8.87 -13.33 16.56
C ASP A 266 -9.81 -14.50 16.24
N GLU A 267 -10.09 -15.34 17.24
CA GLU A 267 -10.91 -16.55 17.11
C GLU A 267 -12.35 -16.25 16.67
N ASN A 268 -12.80 -14.99 16.83
CA ASN A 268 -14.14 -14.55 16.42
C ASN A 268 -14.26 -14.22 14.93
N LEU A 269 -13.17 -14.30 14.16
CA LEU A 269 -13.20 -14.00 12.73
C LEU A 269 -13.84 -15.14 11.94
N ILE A 270 -14.81 -14.77 11.10
CA ILE A 270 -15.44 -15.71 10.17
C ILE A 270 -14.52 -15.85 8.96
N MET A 271 -14.06 -17.07 8.70
CA MET A 271 -13.24 -17.38 7.53
C MET A 271 -14.13 -17.64 6.31
N LEU A 272 -13.88 -16.92 5.23
CA LEU A 272 -14.51 -17.07 3.93
C LEU A 272 -13.67 -18.00 3.07
N LYS A 273 -14.33 -19.01 2.49
CA LYS A 273 -13.71 -19.96 1.57
C LYS A 273 -13.85 -19.47 0.13
N PRO A 274 -12.87 -19.76 -0.73
CA PRO A 274 -13.00 -19.49 -2.16
C PRO A 274 -14.17 -20.28 -2.75
N ASN A 275 -14.99 -19.62 -3.58
CA ASN A 275 -16.09 -20.24 -4.31
C ASN A 275 -15.62 -20.84 -5.66
N MET A 276 -14.51 -21.57 -5.62
CA MET A 276 -13.88 -22.20 -6.79
C MET A 276 -13.24 -23.52 -6.37
N PRO A 277 -13.12 -24.51 -7.29
CA PRO A 277 -12.47 -25.76 -6.99
C PRO A 277 -10.97 -25.52 -6.74
N ASP A 278 -10.47 -26.06 -5.63
CA ASP A 278 -9.07 -26.03 -5.22
C ASP A 278 -8.61 -27.48 -5.06
N GLN A 279 -7.60 -27.89 -5.82
CA GLN A 279 -7.09 -29.26 -5.78
C GLN A 279 -5.93 -29.36 -4.80
N MET A 280 -5.79 -30.50 -4.12
CA MET A 280 -4.71 -30.68 -3.15
C MET A 280 -3.31 -30.64 -3.79
N GLU A 281 -3.23 -30.89 -5.09
CA GLU A 281 -2.00 -30.93 -5.88
C GLU A 281 -1.68 -29.59 -6.56
N ASP A 282 -2.53 -28.58 -6.37
CA ASP A 282 -2.34 -27.25 -6.96
C ASP A 282 -1.09 -26.56 -6.40
N ILE A 283 -0.30 -25.96 -7.30
CA ILE A 283 0.93 -25.24 -6.96
C ILE A 283 0.59 -23.93 -6.24
N TRP A 284 -0.50 -23.29 -6.63
CA TRP A 284 -1.03 -22.07 -6.04
C TRP A 284 -2.39 -22.31 -5.39
N PRO A 285 -2.44 -22.82 -4.14
CA PRO A 285 -3.70 -23.04 -3.43
C PRO A 285 -4.52 -21.77 -3.35
N LEU A 286 -5.84 -21.87 -3.43
CA LEU A 286 -6.71 -20.70 -3.34
C LEU A 286 -6.73 -20.11 -1.93
N HIS A 287 -6.70 -18.78 -1.85
CA HIS A 287 -6.65 -18.05 -0.60
C HIS A 287 -7.98 -18.03 0.11
N TRP A 288 -7.94 -18.27 1.41
CA TRP A 288 -9.05 -18.04 2.32
C TRP A 288 -8.99 -16.60 2.80
N PHE A 289 -10.13 -15.98 3.03
CA PHE A 289 -10.20 -14.60 3.51
C PHE A 289 -10.99 -14.49 4.81
N VAL A 290 -11.00 -13.31 5.41
CA VAL A 290 -11.79 -13.03 6.62
C VAL A 290 -12.98 -12.17 6.24
N LYS A 291 -14.14 -12.46 6.82
CA LYS A 291 -15.29 -11.55 6.76
C LYS A 291 -14.97 -10.34 7.62
N LEU A 292 -14.68 -9.22 6.98
CA LEU A 292 -14.46 -7.95 7.65
C LEU A 292 -15.76 -7.49 8.31
N LYS A 293 -15.65 -6.90 9.50
CA LYS A 293 -16.79 -6.22 10.12
C LYS A 293 -17.14 -5.02 9.23
N ARG A 294 -18.42 -4.81 8.96
CA ARG A 294 -18.87 -3.55 8.34
C ARG A 294 -18.38 -2.43 9.26
N SER A 295 -17.65 -1.45 8.73
CA SER A 295 -17.13 -0.37 9.55
C SER A 295 -18.30 0.28 10.29
N ASP A 296 -18.14 0.50 11.59
CA ASP A 296 -19.22 1.06 12.42
C ASP A 296 -19.60 2.51 12.05
N ARG A 297 -19.05 3.06 10.95
CA ARG A 297 -19.60 4.27 10.31
C ARG A 297 -21.03 4.07 9.79
N PHE A 298 -21.44 2.83 9.54
CA PHE A 298 -22.82 2.48 9.18
C PHE A 298 -23.62 1.82 10.33
N ASN A 299 -23.03 1.70 11.54
CA ASN A 299 -23.67 1.14 12.74
C ASN A 299 -23.89 2.18 13.86
N MET A 300 -23.88 3.48 13.56
CA MET A 300 -24.90 4.31 14.18
C MET A 300 -26.16 3.95 13.44
N ASP A 301 -26.98 3.09 14.05
CA ASP A 301 -28.35 2.74 13.67
C ASP A 301 -28.93 3.87 12.81
N VAL A 302 -28.79 3.77 11.48
CA VAL A 302 -28.94 4.92 10.57
C VAL A 302 -30.38 5.39 10.67
N SER A 303 -31.30 4.44 10.81
CA SER A 303 -32.69 4.65 11.21
C SER A 303 -32.83 5.50 12.47
N ARG A 304 -32.08 5.20 13.54
CA ARG A 304 -32.09 6.00 14.78
C ARG A 304 -31.42 7.37 14.63
N ASN A 305 -30.34 7.49 13.87
CA ASN A 305 -29.72 8.79 13.57
C ASN A 305 -30.70 9.68 12.78
N LEU A 306 -31.38 9.12 11.78
CA LEU A 306 -32.40 9.81 10.99
C LEU A 306 -33.63 10.17 11.83
N ASP A 307 -34.06 9.29 12.74
CA ASP A 307 -35.16 9.56 13.68
C ASP A 307 -34.78 10.67 14.68
N ASP A 308 -33.59 10.61 15.28
CA ASP A 308 -33.06 11.69 16.13
C ASP A 308 -33.02 13.04 15.37
N MET A 309 -32.58 13.04 14.11
CA MET A 309 -32.56 14.25 13.28
C MET A 309 -33.97 14.77 12.97
N ASP A 310 -34.93 13.90 12.66
CA ASP A 310 -36.33 14.28 12.41
C ASP A 310 -37.01 14.79 13.68
N GLN A 311 -36.77 14.16 14.84
CA GLN A 311 -37.23 14.62 16.15
C GLN A 311 -36.63 15.96 16.53
N MET A 312 -35.33 16.22 16.26
CA MET A 312 -34.72 17.54 16.44
C MET A 312 -35.33 18.58 15.50
N ALA A 313 -35.56 18.25 14.23
CA ALA A 313 -36.20 19.14 13.28
C ALA A 313 -37.61 19.55 13.74
N ARG A 314 -38.33 18.64 14.41
CA ARG A 314 -39.67 18.86 14.99
C ARG A 314 -39.64 19.46 16.40
N ASN A 315 -38.47 19.79 16.95
CA ASN A 315 -38.28 20.27 18.32
C ASN A 315 -38.81 19.31 19.41
N MET A 316 -38.85 18.00 19.13
CA MET A 316 -39.32 16.97 20.07
C MET A 316 -38.24 16.57 21.08
N ILE A 317 -36.97 16.68 20.70
CA ILE A 317 -35.80 16.44 21.58
C ILE A 317 -34.87 17.67 21.58
N PRO A 318 -34.12 17.92 22.67
CA PRO A 318 -33.19 19.04 22.74
C PRO A 318 -32.10 18.92 21.69
N MET A 319 -31.74 20.06 21.11
CA MET A 319 -30.68 20.13 20.10
C MET A 319 -29.35 19.68 20.70
N LYS A 320 -28.76 18.67 20.08
CA LYS A 320 -27.37 18.23 20.29
C LYS A 320 -26.64 18.33 18.95
N GLN A 321 -25.35 18.62 18.99
CA GLN A 321 -24.51 18.53 17.79
C GLN A 321 -24.63 17.10 17.22
N ILE A 322 -25.00 17.00 15.95
CA ILE A 322 -25.29 15.73 15.29
C ILE A 322 -24.74 15.73 13.88
N GLU A 323 -24.19 14.61 13.44
CA GLU A 323 -23.76 14.38 12.07
C GLU A 323 -24.72 13.41 11.39
N CYS A 324 -25.13 13.72 10.15
CA CYS A 324 -25.98 12.84 9.37
C CYS A 324 -25.19 11.64 8.86
N CYS A 325 -25.52 10.43 9.30
CA CYS A 325 -24.82 9.21 8.91
C CYS A 325 -24.95 8.87 7.41
N LEU A 326 -26.01 9.34 6.73
CA LEU A 326 -26.15 9.16 5.27
C LEU A 326 -25.26 10.11 4.46
N CYS A 327 -25.04 11.32 4.98
CA CYS A 327 -24.49 12.42 4.19
C CYS A 327 -23.11 12.88 4.68
N MET A 328 -22.68 12.49 5.87
CA MET A 328 -21.46 12.96 6.55
C MET A 328 -21.45 14.49 6.70
N VAL A 329 -22.62 15.08 6.96
CA VAL A 329 -22.80 16.52 7.13
C VAL A 329 -23.03 16.81 8.62
N PRO A 330 -22.12 17.53 9.29
CA PRO A 330 -22.32 17.95 10.67
C PRO A 330 -23.35 19.09 10.73
N CYS A 331 -24.25 19.01 11.70
CA CYS A 331 -25.29 20.00 11.97
C CYS A 331 -25.16 20.48 13.43
N PHE A 332 -25.03 21.80 13.59
CA PHE A 332 -24.81 22.49 14.87
C PHE A 332 -26.02 23.29 15.32
N THR A 333 -27.05 23.45 14.47
CA THR A 333 -28.31 24.11 14.83
C THR A 333 -29.53 23.37 14.30
N VAL A 334 -30.70 23.56 14.93
CA VAL A 334 -31.98 23.02 14.42
C VAL A 334 -32.27 23.51 13.00
N HIS A 335 -31.86 24.74 12.67
CA HIS A 335 -32.03 25.30 11.33
C HIS A 335 -31.22 24.55 10.28
N GLU A 336 -29.96 24.21 10.58
CA GLU A 336 -29.10 23.39 9.73
C GLU A 336 -29.68 21.99 9.52
N VAL A 337 -30.19 21.35 10.58
CA VAL A 337 -30.85 20.04 10.47
C VAL A 337 -32.04 20.10 9.50
N ARG A 338 -32.91 21.12 9.61
CA ARG A 338 -34.06 21.30 8.72
C ARG A 338 -33.64 21.51 7.27
N LEU A 339 -32.65 22.38 7.04
CA LEU A 339 -32.12 22.65 5.71
C LEU A 339 -31.54 21.36 5.11
N HIS A 340 -30.74 20.63 5.89
CA HIS A 340 -30.12 19.37 5.49
C HIS A 340 -31.17 18.32 5.09
N LEU A 341 -32.17 18.05 5.94
CA LEU A 341 -33.23 17.08 5.68
C LEU A 341 -34.10 17.45 4.46
N SER A 342 -34.22 18.76 4.18
CA SER A 342 -34.96 19.26 3.00
C SER A 342 -34.17 19.19 1.70
N SER A 343 -32.85 18.97 1.75
CA SER A 343 -31.99 18.96 0.57
C SER A 343 -32.26 17.75 -0.34
N ASP A 344 -32.18 17.96 -1.65
CA ASP A 344 -32.44 16.90 -2.64
C ASP A 344 -31.38 15.80 -2.56
N GLN A 345 -30.13 16.15 -2.23
CA GLN A 345 -29.05 15.19 -2.01
C GLN A 345 -29.34 14.25 -0.85
N HIS A 346 -29.89 14.75 0.27
CA HIS A 346 -30.28 13.92 1.40
C HIS A 346 -31.46 13.00 1.04
N LYS A 347 -32.48 13.53 0.37
CA LYS A 347 -33.66 12.75 -0.05
C LYS A 347 -33.28 11.59 -0.97
N GLN A 348 -32.37 11.82 -1.92
CA GLN A 348 -31.89 10.78 -2.83
C GLN A 348 -31.18 9.66 -2.05
N LYS A 349 -30.18 10.01 -1.22
CA LYS A 349 -29.44 9.02 -0.41
C LYS A 349 -30.33 8.27 0.56
N LYS A 350 -31.34 8.93 1.13
CA LYS A 350 -32.36 8.29 1.99
C LYS A 350 -33.20 7.27 1.21
N SER A 351 -33.58 7.58 -0.02
CA SER A 351 -34.33 6.65 -0.89
C SER A 351 -33.48 5.42 -1.26
N GLU A 352 -32.21 5.62 -1.59
CA GLU A 352 -31.26 4.54 -1.89
C GLU A 352 -31.05 3.62 -0.67
N TYR A 353 -30.92 4.21 0.53
CA TYR A 353 -30.84 3.46 1.79
C TYR A 353 -32.11 2.65 2.08
N MET A 354 -33.30 3.26 1.96
CA MET A 354 -34.56 2.52 2.17
C MET A 354 -34.74 1.37 1.17
N ALA A 355 -34.38 1.57 -0.10
CA ALA A 355 -34.41 0.51 -1.09
C ALA A 355 -33.44 -0.65 -0.74
N SER A 356 -32.26 -0.36 -0.18
CA SER A 356 -31.31 -1.40 0.25
C SER A 356 -31.80 -2.27 1.42
N LEU A 357 -32.69 -1.74 2.27
CA LEU A 357 -33.26 -2.50 3.38
C LEU A 357 -34.36 -3.47 2.93
N GLU A 358 -35.13 -3.13 1.89
CA GLU A 358 -36.18 -4.00 1.34
C GLU A 358 -35.60 -5.27 0.66
N TYR A 359 -34.35 -5.24 0.18
CA TYR A 359 -33.69 -6.42 -0.39
C TYR A 359 -33.07 -7.35 0.68
N GLU A 360 -32.85 -6.89 1.91
CA GLU A 360 -32.30 -7.72 3.00
C GLU A 360 -33.38 -8.53 3.75
N GLU A 361 -34.70 -8.30 3.51
CA GLU A 361 -35.80 -9.06 4.15
C GLU A 361 -36.28 -10.28 3.33
N ASP A 362 -35.85 -10.42 2.06
CA ASP A 362 -36.28 -11.49 1.14
C ASP A 362 -35.20 -12.58 0.87
N GLU A 363 -34.04 -12.54 1.57
CA GLU A 363 -33.01 -13.60 1.62
C GLU A 363 -32.87 -14.19 3.04
#